data_AF-A0A852TEX3-F1
#
_entry.id   AF-A0A852TEX3-F1
#
_cell.length_a   1.000
_cell.length_b   1.000
_cell.length_c   1.000
_cell.angle_alpha   90.00
_cell.angle_beta   90.00
_cell.angle_gamma   90.00
#
_symmetry.space_group_name_H-M   'P 1'
#
loop_
_entity.id
_entity.type
_entity.pdbx_description
1 polymer ?
#
loop_
_entity_poly.entity_id
_entity_poly.type
_entity_poly.pdbx_seq_one_letter_code
_entity_poly.pdbx_strand_id
1 'polypeptide(L)' 'MAYISKRLPIKLRIFQYDEGYMAMAHDGTCGVHNCYADTEEAAEKLAITRLMEKLQKQQTQK' A
#
# COMPACT_ATOMS: atom_id res chain seq x y z
N MET A 1 3.71 29.55 7.58
CA MET A 1 3.16 28.69 6.51
C MET A 1 3.36 27.24 6.91
N ALA A 2 2.35 26.62 7.53
CA ALA A 2 2.43 25.21 7.89
C ALA A 2 2.19 24.37 6.62
N TYR A 3 3.26 23.75 6.10
CA TYR A 3 3.14 22.70 5.08
C TYR A 3 2.51 21.49 5.76
N ILE A 4 1.18 21.46 5.82
CA ILE A 4 0.45 20.24 6.15
C ILE A 4 0.66 19.33 4.94
N SER A 5 1.70 18.50 4.99
CA SER A 5 1.84 17.33 4.12
C SER A 5 0.67 16.41 4.46
N LYS A 6 -0.49 16.67 3.87
CA LYS A 6 -1.66 15.79 3.93
C LYS A 6 -1.31 14.57 3.09
N ARG A 7 -0.51 13.65 3.63
CA ARG A 7 -0.54 12.28 3.12
C ARG A 7 -2.00 11.84 3.20
N LEU A 8 -2.61 11.64 2.04
CA LEU A 8 -3.99 11.19 1.99
C LEU A 8 -4.07 9.83 2.70
N PRO A 9 -5.20 9.50 3.34
CA PRO A 9 -5.36 8.19 3.96
C PRO A 9 -5.06 7.09 2.94
N ILE A 10 -4.34 6.06 3.37
CA ILE A 10 -4.04 4.89 2.52
C ILE A 10 -5.37 4.30 2.08
N LYS A 11 -5.61 4.23 0.78
CA LYS A 11 -6.75 3.47 0.25
C LYS A 11 -6.28 2.08 -0.11
N LEU A 12 -6.98 1.11 0.43
CA LEU A 12 -6.78 -0.31 0.17
C LEU A 12 -7.86 -0.82 -0.78
N ARG A 13 -7.49 -1.73 -1.68
CA ARG A 13 -8.45 -2.56 -2.43
C ARG A 13 -7.98 -3.99 -2.39
N ILE A 14 -8.90 -4.92 -2.11
CA ILE A 14 -8.64 -6.35 -2.09
C ILE A 14 -9.53 -7.03 -3.13
N PHE A 15 -8.96 -8.01 -3.83
CA PHE A 15 -9.63 -8.87 -4.78
C PHE A 15 -9.42 -10.30 -4.35
N GLN A 16 -10.51 -11.05 -4.27
CA GLN A 16 -10.45 -12.48 -4.02
C GLN A 16 -10.40 -13.23 -5.36
N TYR A 17 -9.54 -14.23 -5.42
CA TYR A 17 -9.38 -15.18 -6.51
C TYR A 17 -9.56 -16.61 -5.96
N ASP A 18 -9.75 -17.58 -6.84
CA ASP A 18 -9.96 -18.98 -6.45
C ASP A 18 -8.82 -19.56 -5.59
N GLU A 19 -7.60 -19.05 -5.77
CA GLU A 19 -6.38 -19.53 -5.09
C GLU A 19 -5.79 -18.52 -4.08
N GLY A 20 -6.50 -17.42 -3.76
CA GLY A 20 -6.02 -16.46 -2.75
C GLY A 20 -6.54 -15.04 -2.91
N TYR A 21 -5.84 -14.09 -2.31
CA TYR A 21 -6.21 -12.68 -2.26
C TYR A 21 -5.11 -11.81 -2.86
N MET A 22 -5.51 -10.80 -3.62
CA MET A 22 -4.63 -9.73 -4.09
C MET A 22 -5.04 -8.42 -3.45
N ALA A 23 -4.11 -7.74 -2.80
CA ALA A 23 -4.31 -6.39 -2.31
C ALA A 23 -3.51 -5.35 -3.11
N MET A 24 -4.06 -4.14 -3.13
CA MET A 24 -3.41 -2.93 -3.63
C MET A 24 -3.53 -1.85 -2.56
N ALA A 25 -2.49 -1.05 -2.37
CA ALA A 25 -2.48 0.07 -1.43
C ALA A 25 -1.93 1.32 -2.11
N HIS A 26 -2.58 2.47 -1.93
CA HIS A 26 -2.09 3.75 -2.42
C HIS A 26 -2.37 4.90 -1.45
N ASP A 27 -1.45 5.88 -1.35
CA ASP A 27 -1.58 7.07 -0.48
C ASP A 27 -1.87 8.36 -1.29
N GLY A 28 -2.21 8.20 -2.56
CA GLY A 28 -2.43 9.29 -3.52
C GLY A 28 -1.18 9.81 -4.24
N THR A 29 0.02 9.55 -3.72
CA THR A 29 1.30 9.89 -4.37
C THR A 29 2.10 8.67 -4.79
N CYS A 30 1.89 7.57 -4.09
CA CYS A 30 2.54 6.30 -4.27
C CYS A 30 1.49 5.19 -4.23
N GLY A 31 1.73 4.15 -5.01
CA GLY A 31 0.90 2.95 -5.05
C GLY A 31 1.76 1.70 -5.15
N VAL A 32 1.26 0.63 -4.56
CA VAL A 32 1.74 -0.74 -4.74
C VAL A 32 0.57 -1.62 -5.18
N HIS A 33 0.87 -2.48 -6.15
CA HIS A 33 -0.07 -3.38 -6.79
C HIS A 33 0.42 -4.82 -6.62
N ASN A 34 -0.42 -5.80 -6.94
CA ASN A 34 -0.04 -7.20 -7.06
C ASN A 34 0.54 -7.81 -5.76
N CYS A 35 -0.07 -7.50 -4.61
CA CYS A 35 0.30 -8.11 -3.33
C CYS A 35 -0.58 -9.34 -3.09
N TYR A 36 -0.08 -10.50 -3.50
CA TYR A 36 -0.78 -11.77 -3.38
C TYR A 36 -0.48 -12.47 -2.05
N ALA A 37 -1.50 -13.07 -1.44
CA ALA A 37 -1.35 -13.96 -0.30
C ALA A 37 -2.55 -14.92 -0.18
N ASP A 38 -2.37 -16.00 0.58
CA ASP A 38 -3.39 -17.05 0.76
C ASP A 38 -4.60 -16.56 1.60
N THR A 39 -4.41 -15.49 2.39
CA THR A 39 -5.46 -14.89 3.22
C THR A 39 -5.62 -13.40 2.95
N GLU A 40 -6.83 -12.90 3.18
CA GLU A 40 -7.16 -11.47 3.03
C GLU A 40 -6.26 -10.59 3.90
N GLU A 41 -6.11 -10.94 5.17
CA GLU A 41 -5.28 -10.20 6.14
C GLU A 41 -3.80 -10.19 5.73
N ALA A 42 -3.29 -11.30 5.18
CA ALA A 42 -1.91 -11.36 4.71
C ALA A 42 -1.70 -10.48 3.47
N ALA A 43 -2.65 -10.48 2.54
CA ALA A 43 -2.59 -9.63 1.34
C ALA A 43 -2.62 -8.15 1.73
N GLU A 44 -3.53 -7.76 2.64
CA GLU A 44 -3.62 -6.41 3.19
C GLU A 44 -2.31 -5.96 3.83
N LYS A 45 -1.78 -6.75 4.79
CA LYS A 45 -0.53 -6.43 5.48
C LYS A 45 0.63 -6.29 4.49
N LEU A 46 0.69 -7.16 3.48
CA LEU A 46 1.72 -7.10 2.45
C LEU A 46 1.64 -5.81 1.62
N ALA A 47 0.43 -5.41 1.21
CA ALA A 47 0.23 -4.17 0.46
C ALA A 47 0.58 -2.93 1.29
N ILE A 48 0.17 -2.87 2.55
CA ILE A 48 0.51 -1.74 3.43
C ILE A 48 2.02 -1.68 3.68
N THR A 49 2.66 -2.81 3.97
CA THR A 49 4.10 -2.89 4.26
C THR A 49 4.91 -2.42 3.05
N ARG A 50 4.62 -2.93 1.84
CA ARG A 50 5.30 -2.50 0.62
C ARG A 50 5.09 -1.02 0.30
N LEU A 51 3.90 -0.49 0.57
CA LEU A 51 3.64 0.94 0.40
C LEU A 51 4.51 1.77 1.35
N MET A 52 4.60 1.38 2.62
CA MET A 52 5.43 2.05 3.62
C MET A 52 6.91 2.00 3.25
N GLU A 53 7.43 0.85 2.83
CA GLU A 53 8.83 0.70 2.37
C GLU A 53 9.13 1.63 1.18
N LYS A 54 8.21 1.70 0.22
CA LYS A 54 8.36 2.55 -0.97
C LYS A 54 8.33 4.03 -0.60
N LEU A 55 7.45 4.43 0.32
CA LEU A 55 7.38 5.79 0.85
C LEU A 55 8.64 6.17 1.64
N GLN A 56 9.19 5.25 2.43
CA GLN A 56 10.41 5.48 3.18
C GLN A 56 11.59 5.70 2.23
N LYS A 57 11.73 4.87 1.19
CA LYS A 57 12.77 5.04 0.16
C LYS A 57 12.69 6.39 -0.56
N GLN A 58 11.48 6.88 -0.84
CA GLN A 58 11.29 8.20 -1.46
C GLN A 58 11.69 9.37 -0.55
N GLN A 59 11.61 9.20 0.76
CA GLN A 59 12.05 10.23 1.72
C GLN A 59 13.57 10.29 1.87
N THR A 60 14.26 9.14 1.73
CA THR A 60 15.72 9.09 1.90
C THR A 60 16.50 9.58 0.66
N GLN A 61 15.83 9.74 -0.48
CA GLN A 61 16.46 10.20 -1.74
C GLN A 61 16.22 11.69 -2.06
N LYS A 62 15.57 12.44 -1.15
CA LYS A 62 15.37 13.90 -1.25
C LYS A 62 16.24 14.63 -0.25
#